data_AF-A0A2N6AGH2-F1
#
_entry.id   AF-A0A2N6AGH2-F1
#
_cell.length_a   1.000
_cell.length_b   1.000
_cell.length_c   1.000
_cell.angle_alpha   90.00
_cell.angle_beta   90.00
_cell.angle_gamma   90.00
#
_symmetry.space_group_name_H-M   'P 1'
#
loop_
_entity.id
_entity.type
_entity.pdbx_description
1 polymer ?
#
loop_
_entity_poly.entity_id
_entity_poly.type
_entity_poly.pdbx_seq_one_letter_code
_entity_poly.pdbx_strand_id
1 'polypeptide(L)' 'RPSILDADLTSKVGDKRVKVVSWYDNEWGYSARVVDLVGYIAERL' A
#
# COMPACT_ATOMS: atom_id res chain seq x y z
N ARG A 1 3.79 -5.63 4.22
CA ARG A 1 2.64 -4.69 4.11
C ARG A 1 2.75 -3.99 2.77
N PRO A 2 1.66 -3.85 2.00
CA PRO A 2 1.72 -3.33 0.64
C PRO A 2 1.83 -1.78 0.59
N SER A 3 1.57 -1.09 1.69
CA SER A 3 1.63 0.38 1.79
C SER A 3 1.78 0.78 3.27
N ILE A 4 2.66 1.73 3.58
CA ILE A 4 2.95 2.23 4.93
C ILE A 4 2.92 3.76 4.89
N LEU A 5 1.87 4.34 5.45
CA LEU A 5 1.69 5.80 5.53
C LEU A 5 2.84 6.44 6.30
N ASP A 6 3.42 7.49 5.71
CA ASP A 6 4.36 8.38 6.36
C ASP A 6 3.63 9.64 6.79
N ALA A 7 3.35 9.74 8.10
CA ALA A 7 2.59 10.85 8.67
C ALA A 7 3.39 12.16 8.63
N ASP A 8 4.70 12.09 8.80
CA ASP A 8 5.57 13.27 8.89
C ASP A 8 5.76 13.93 7.51
N LEU A 9 5.78 13.12 6.45
CA LEU A 9 5.82 13.62 5.06
C LEU A 9 4.44 13.95 4.48
N THR A 10 3.36 13.59 5.18
CA THR A 10 1.97 13.88 4.79
C THR A 10 1.54 15.23 5.34
N SER A 11 1.02 16.11 4.48
CA SER A 11 0.71 17.49 4.86
C SER A 11 -0.46 18.11 4.10
N LYS A 12 -1.12 19.10 4.71
CA LYS A 12 -2.17 19.90 4.07
C LYS A 12 -1.53 20.86 3.04
N VAL A 13 -2.12 20.93 1.84
CA VAL A 13 -1.68 21.82 0.76
C VAL A 13 -2.82 22.74 0.34
N GLY A 14 -2.97 23.87 1.03
CA GLY A 14 -4.11 24.79 0.88
C GLY A 14 -5.39 24.28 1.55
N ASP A 15 -6.51 24.99 1.41
CA ASP A 15 -7.65 24.83 2.32
C ASP A 15 -8.36 23.48 2.27
N LYS A 16 -8.39 22.84 1.09
CA LYS A 16 -9.16 21.61 0.84
C LYS A 16 -8.34 20.50 0.16
N ARG A 17 -7.00 20.52 0.24
CA ARG A 17 -6.15 19.44 -0.33
C ARG A 17 -5.11 18.98 0.68
N VAL A 18 -4.70 17.71 0.53
CA VAL A 18 -3.67 17.06 1.34
C VAL A 18 -2.75 16.29 0.40
N LYS A 19 -1.44 16.44 0.60
CA LYS A 19 -0.41 15.58 0.00
C LYS A 19 -0.17 14.42 0.97
N VAL A 20 -0.42 13.20 0.51
CA VAL A 20 -0.19 11.98 1.28
C VAL A 20 1.03 11.26 0.74
N VAL A 21 1.91 10.80 1.62
CA VAL A 21 3.10 10.01 1.26
C VAL A 21 3.01 8.65 1.93
N SER A 22 3.27 7.60 1.16
CA SER A 22 3.31 6.23 1.65
C SER A 22 4.46 5.47 1.04
N TRP A 23 5.15 4.70 1.85
CA TRP A 23 6.23 3.83 1.44
C TRP A 23 5.72 2.43 1.11
N TYR A 24 6.34 1.81 0.13
CA TYR A 24 6.16 0.40 -0.12
C TYR A 24 7.47 -0.21 -0.58
N ASP A 25 7.70 -1.44 -0.15
CA ASP A 25 8.76 -2.27 -0.69
C ASP A 25 8.26 -2.84 -2.02
N ASN A 26 8.90 -2.46 -3.12
CA ASN A 26 8.48 -2.80 -4.47
C ASN A 26 8.66 -4.28 -4.81
N GLU A 27 9.53 -5.00 -4.09
CA GLU A 27 9.75 -6.43 -4.29
C GLU A 27 8.91 -7.23 -3.29
N TRP A 28 9.18 -7.06 -2.00
CA TRP A 28 8.57 -7.88 -0.96
C TRP A 28 7.07 -7.61 -0.79
N GLY A 29 6.69 -6.34 -0.83
CA GLY A 29 5.29 -5.93 -0.68
C GLY A 29 4.41 -6.47 -1.80
N TYR A 30 4.91 -6.42 -3.03
CA TYR A 30 4.23 -6.94 -4.20
C TYR A 30 4.18 -8.48 -4.20
N SER A 31 5.32 -9.14 -4.04
CA SER A 31 5.40 -10.61 -4.04
C SER A 31 4.51 -11.24 -2.98
N ALA A 32 4.44 -10.66 -1.77
CA ALA A 32 3.54 -11.16 -0.73
C ALA A 32 2.06 -11.06 -1.14
N ARG A 33 1.64 -9.97 -1.80
CA ARG A 33 0.25 -9.82 -2.30
C ARG A 33 -0.07 -10.79 -3.44
N VAL A 34 0.89 -11.11 -4.30
CA VAL A 34 0.71 -12.13 -5.34
C VAL A 34 0.44 -13.50 -4.70
N VAL A 35 1.20 -13.88 -3.67
CA VAL A 35 0.97 -15.14 -2.94
C VAL A 35 -0.42 -15.17 -2.30
N ASP A 36 -0.82 -14.09 -1.62
CA ASP A 36 -2.17 -14.01 -1.02
C ASP A 36 -3.28 -14.14 -2.07
N LEU A 37 -3.10 -13.51 -3.24
CA LEU A 37 -4.07 -13.58 -4.34
C LEU A 37 -4.20 -15.00 -4.90
N VAL A 38 -3.07 -15.70 -5.06
CA VAL A 38 -3.08 -17.11 -5.50
C VAL A 38 -3.83 -17.97 -4.47
N GLY A 39 -3.58 -17.77 -3.18
CA GLY A 39 -4.32 -18.45 -2.10
C GLY A 39 -5.82 -18.18 -2.17
N TYR A 40 -6.22 -16.91 -2.33
CA TYR A 40 -7.62 -16.50 -2.46
C TYR A 40 -8.33 -17.17 -3.65
N ILE A 41 -7.65 -17.29 -4.79
CA ILE A 41 -8.17 -17.97 -5.99
C ILE A 41 -8.31 -19.48 -5.72
N ALA A 42 -7.29 -20.11 -5.14
CA ALA A 42 -7.29 -21.54 -4.87
C ALA A 42 -8.43 -21.98 -3.93
N GLU A 43 -8.80 -21.15 -2.95
CA GLU A 43 -9.95 -21.38 -2.07
C GLU A 43 -11.32 -21.28 -2.77
N ARG A 44 -11.37 -20.75 -4.00
CA ARG A 44 -12.60 -20.45 -4.76
C ARG A 44 -12.71 -21.23 -6.07
N LEU A 45 -11.83 -22.21 -6.27
CA LEU A 45 -11.94 -23.24 -7.30
C LEU A 45 -12.72 -24.44 -6.76
#